data_AF-W1XWF5-F1
#
_entry.id   AF-W1XWF5-F1
#
_cell.length_a   1.000
_cell.length_b   1.000
_cell.length_c   1.000
_cell.angle_alpha   90.00
_cell.angle_beta   90.00
_cell.angle_gamma   90.00
#
_symmetry.space_group_name_H-M   'P 1'
#
loop_
_entity.id
_entity.type
_entity.pdbx_description
1 polymer ?
#
loop_
_entity_poly.entity_id
_entity_poly.type
_entity_poly.pdbx_seq_one_letter_code
_entity_poly.pdbx_strand_id
1 'polypeptide(L)'
;KVFGYYIEITKANLATANIDDSYIRKQTLSNAERYITEELKIIEDKILHAKEKIGVLEYELFVQVRKYIYDNIDRIQNVAKIIANIDVFTSF
;
A
#
# COMPACT_ATOMS: atom_id res chain seq x y z
N LYS A 1 7.00 -8.56 -16.23
CA LYS A 1 7.70 -7.35 -15.73
C LYS A 1 6.65 -6.24 -15.71
N VAL A 2 6.15 -5.88 -14.53
CA VAL A 2 5.05 -4.92 -14.35
C VAL A 2 5.63 -3.54 -14.58
N PHE A 3 5.28 -2.90 -15.69
CA PHE A 3 5.61 -1.49 -15.90
C PHE A 3 4.76 -0.67 -14.94
N GLY A 4 5.36 0.42 -14.44
CA GLY A 4 4.76 1.38 -13.52
C GLY A 4 3.52 2.09 -14.07
N TYR A 5 3.33 3.36 -13.73
CA TYR A 5 2.23 4.14 -14.33
C TYR A 5 2.51 4.44 -15.81
N TYR A 6 1.50 4.28 -16.67
CA TYR A 6 1.60 4.61 -18.10
C TYR A 6 0.24 5.05 -18.65
N ILE A 7 0.30 5.76 -19.78
CA ILE A 7 -0.87 6.13 -20.58
C ILE A 7 -0.96 5.13 -21.73
N GLU A 8 -2.06 4.40 -21.83
CA GLU A 8 -2.31 3.45 -22.92
C GLU A 8 -3.27 4.06 -23.94
N ILE A 9 -2.86 4.08 -25.20
CA ILE A 9 -3.64 4.62 -26.32
C ILE A 9 -3.86 3.48 -27.32
N THR A 10 -5.13 3.21 -27.65
CA THR A 10 -5.48 2.19 -28.64
C THR A 10 -5.04 2.62 -30.03
N LYS A 11 -4.69 1.66 -30.89
CA LYS A 11 -4.26 1.95 -32.27
C LYS A 11 -5.30 2.76 -33.07
N ALA A 12 -6.60 2.52 -32.82
CA ALA A 12 -7.69 3.25 -33.46
C ALA A 12 -7.71 4.75 -33.08
N ASN A 13 -7.24 5.09 -31.87
CA ASN A 13 -7.24 6.46 -31.35
C ASN A 13 -5.89 7.15 -31.47
N LEU A 14 -4.83 6.48 -31.95
CA LEU A 14 -3.51 7.09 -32.11
C LEU A 14 -3.52 8.29 -33.07
N ALA A 15 -4.35 8.24 -34.11
CA ALA A 15 -4.45 9.31 -35.10
C ALA A 15 -5.15 10.57 -34.57
N THR A 16 -5.95 10.45 -33.51
CA THR A 16 -6.69 11.55 -32.88
C THR A 16 -6.14 11.93 -31.51
N ALA A 17 -5.31 11.09 -30.91
CA ALA A 17 -4.56 11.42 -29.71
C ALA A 17 -3.53 12.48 -30.09
N ASN A 18 -3.73 13.71 -29.60
CA ASN A 18 -2.77 14.81 -29.73
C ASN A 18 -1.53 14.51 -28.87
N ILE A 19 -0.69 13.60 -29.34
CA ILE A 19 0.55 13.19 -28.69
C ILE A 19 1.62 14.23 -29.02
N ASP A 20 2.14 14.90 -28.01
CA ASP A 20 3.25 15.85 -28.15
C ASP A 20 4.60 15.18 -27.80
N ASP A 21 5.69 15.96 -27.85
CA ASP A 21 7.05 15.47 -27.58
C ASP A 21 7.28 15.03 -26.11
N SER A 22 6.35 15.33 -25.19
CA SER A 22 6.45 14.89 -23.79
C SER A 22 6.12 13.41 -23.62
N TYR A 23 5.45 12.79 -24.60
CA TYR A 23 5.03 11.40 -24.57
C TYR A 23 6.14 10.48 -25.07
N ILE A 24 6.81 9.80 -24.14
CA ILE A 24 7.86 8.83 -24.45
C ILE A 24 7.23 7.44 -24.55
N ARG A 25 7.16 6.89 -25.76
CA ARG A 25 6.68 5.52 -26.01
C ARG A 25 7.59 4.48 -25.34
N LYS A 26 6.98 3.56 -24.60
CA LYS A 26 7.67 2.52 -23.82
C LYS A 26 7.40 1.09 -24.28
N GLN A 27 6.21 0.83 -24.80
CA GLN A 27 5.83 -0.51 -25.24
C GLN A 27 4.78 -0.42 -26.35
N THR A 28 4.92 -1.28 -27.36
CA THR A 28 3.91 -1.50 -28.39
C THR A 28 3.24 -2.85 -28.15
N LEU A 29 1.92 -2.85 -28.09
CA LEU A 29 1.07 -4.04 -27.98
C LEU A 29 0.36 -4.31 -29.31
N SER A 30 -0.28 -5.47 -29.41
CA SER A 30 -1.03 -5.87 -30.62
C SER A 30 -2.08 -4.82 -31.02
N ASN A 31 -2.75 -4.20 -30.04
CA ASN A 31 -3.88 -3.29 -30.27
C ASN A 31 -3.69 -1.88 -29.68
N ALA A 32 -2.57 -1.60 -29.01
CA ALA A 32 -2.36 -0.34 -28.29
C ALA A 32 -0.86 0.00 -28.18
N GLU A 33 -0.57 1.24 -27.80
CA GLU A 33 0.76 1.72 -27.45
C GLU A 33 0.75 2.35 -26.06
N ARG A 34 1.83 2.14 -25.30
CA ARG A 34 2.01 2.67 -23.96
C ARG A 34 3.05 3.78 -23.95
N TYR A 35 2.70 4.87 -23.27
CA TYR A 35 3.49 6.09 -23.17
C TYR A 35 3.73 6.45 -21.72
N ILE A 36 4.84 7.14 -21.47
CA ILE A 36 5.18 7.75 -20.18
C ILE A 36 5.57 9.20 -20.44
N THR A 37 5.14 10.10 -19.57
CA THR A 37 5.58 11.50 -19.55
C THR A 37 6.48 11.75 -18.33
N GLU A 38 7.26 12.82 -18.34
CA GLU A 38 8.11 13.15 -17.19
C GLU A 38 7.29 13.50 -15.95
N GLU A 39 6.16 14.21 -16.12
CA GLU A 39 5.22 14.49 -15.05
C GLU A 39 4.66 13.20 -14.41
N LEU A 40 4.35 12.19 -15.23
CA LEU A 40 3.84 10.91 -14.74
C LEU A 40 4.88 10.20 -13.87
N LYS A 41 6.16 10.25 -14.23
CA LYS A 41 7.24 9.68 -13.40
C LYS A 41 7.38 10.41 -12.07
N ILE A 42 7.32 11.74 -12.07
CA ILE A 42 7.42 12.53 -10.83
C ILE A 42 6.28 12.15 -9.87
N ILE A 43 5.06 11.98 -10.40
CA ILE A 43 3.91 11.55 -9.60
C ILE A 43 4.08 10.10 -9.13
N GLU A 44 4.53 9.19 -10.00
CA GLU A 44 4.83 7.81 -9.64
C GLU A 44 5.85 7.72 -8.48
N ASP A 45 6.97 8.42 -8.60
CA ASP A 45 8.01 8.45 -7.57
C ASP A 45 7.46 9.00 -6.25
N LYS A 46 6.64 10.05 -6.31
CA LYS A 46 5.98 10.63 -5.14
C LYS A 46 5.03 9.63 -4.47
N ILE A 47 4.24 8.89 -5.26
CA ILE A 47 3.32 7.85 -4.74
C ILE A 47 4.12 6.71 -4.12
N LEU A 48 5.20 6.28 -4.76
CA LEU A 48 6.05 5.20 -4.28
C LEU A 48 6.68 5.55 -2.93
N HIS A 49 7.26 6.75 -2.82
CA HIS A 49 7.84 7.26 -1.56
C HIS A 49 6.77 7.42 -0.47
N ALA A 50 5.57 7.89 -0.83
CA ALA A 50 4.47 8.00 0.13
C ALA A 50 4.06 6.63 0.67
N LYS A 51 3.99 5.61 -0.19
CA LYS A 51 3.61 4.24 0.21
C LYS A 51 4.65 3.62 1.15
N GLU A 52 5.94 3.81 0.87
CA GLU A 52 7.01 3.37 1.76
C GLU A 52 6.90 4.05 3.13
N LYS A 53 6.68 5.38 3.14
CA LYS A 53 6.51 6.14 4.37
C LYS A 53 5.31 5.69 5.19
N ILE A 54 4.19 5.37 4.54
CA ILE A 54 3.00 4.82 5.20
C ILE A 54 3.35 3.50 5.91
N GLY A 55 4.03 2.58 5.23
CA GLY A 55 4.41 1.30 5.82
C GLY A 55 5.33 1.45 7.04
N VAL A 56 6.26 2.40 7.01
CA VAL A 56 7.11 2.72 8.17
C VAL A 56 6.28 3.25 9.33
N LEU A 57 5.40 4.23 9.08
CA LEU A 57 4.54 4.82 10.11
C LEU A 57 3.57 3.80 10.73
N GLU A 58 2.97 2.94 9.91
CA GLU A 58 2.10 1.85 10.39
C GLU A 58 2.88 0.90 11.31
N TYR A 59 4.10 0.53 10.93
CA TYR A 59 4.94 -0.34 11.76
C TYR A 59 5.32 0.33 13.08
N GLU A 60 5.68 1.62 13.05
CA GLU A 60 5.99 2.39 14.26
C GLU A 60 4.79 2.43 15.22
N LEU A 61 3.59 2.74 14.70
CA LEU A 61 2.36 2.74 15.48
C LEU A 61 2.06 1.34 16.05
N PHE A 62 2.24 0.29 15.25
CA PHE A 62 2.06 -1.08 15.71
C PHE A 62 3.01 -1.44 16.85
N VAL A 63 4.28 -1.05 16.76
CA VAL A 63 5.27 -1.26 17.83
C VAL A 63 4.88 -0.51 19.09
N GLN A 64 4.38 0.73 18.97
CA GLN A 64 3.89 1.50 20.12
C GLN A 64 2.72 0.81 20.82
N VAL A 65 1.73 0.32 20.06
CA VAL A 65 0.59 -0.44 20.61
C VAL A 65 1.07 -1.70 21.32
N ARG A 66 1.99 -2.46 20.70
CA ARG A 66 2.58 -3.64 21.33
C ARG A 66 3.28 -3.32 22.65
N LYS A 67 4.03 -2.22 22.69
CA LYS A 67 4.70 -1.78 23.92
C LYS A 67 3.68 -1.42 25.00
N TYR A 68 2.65 -0.65 24.65
CA TYR A 68 1.58 -0.31 25.58
C TYR A 68 0.89 -1.56 26.18
N ILE A 69 0.63 -2.57 25.36
CA ILE A 69 0.08 -3.86 25.83
C ILE A 69 1.07 -4.56 26.76
N TYR A 70 2.36 -4.61 26.37
CA TYR A 70 3.41 -5.24 27.17
C TYR A 70 3.57 -4.60 28.55
N ASP A 71 3.54 -3.26 28.62
CA ASP A 71 3.61 -2.52 29.88
C ASP A 71 2.41 -2.80 30.81
N ASN A 72 1.33 -3.36 30.27
CA ASN A 72 0.12 -3.76 31.02
C ASN A 72 0.00 -5.29 31.20
N ILE A 73 1.03 -6.07 30.87
CA ILE A 73 0.93 -7.54 30.79
C ILE A 73 0.53 -8.18 32.12
N ASP A 74 1.06 -7.70 33.24
CA ASP A 74 0.75 -8.24 34.57
C ASP A 74 -0.72 -8.05 34.93
N ARG A 75 -1.27 -6.87 34.62
CA ARG A 75 -2.70 -6.58 34.82
C ARG A 75 -3.56 -7.51 33.97
N ILE A 76 -3.21 -7.69 32.69
CA ILE A 76 -3.92 -8.56 31.76
C ILE A 76 -3.88 -10.02 32.25
N GLN A 77 -2.71 -10.53 32.65
CA GLN A 77 -2.56 -11.89 33.14
C GLN A 77 -3.32 -12.14 34.44
N ASN A 78 -3.33 -11.17 35.37
CA ASN A 78 -4.08 -11.29 36.62
C ASN A 78 -5.59 -11.36 36.36
N VAL A 79 -6.11 -10.51 35.48
CA VAL A 79 -7.53 -10.55 35.09
C VAL A 79 -7.86 -11.88 34.40
N ALA A 80 -7.01 -12.35 33.49
CA ALA A 80 -7.21 -13.63 32.81
C ALA A 80 -7.29 -14.81 33.78
N LYS A 81 -6.43 -14.84 34.81
CA LYS A 81 -6.47 -15.87 35.88
C LYS A 81 -7.77 -15.83 36.67
N ILE A 82 -8.24 -14.64 37.04
CA ILE A 82 -9.49 -14.47 37.80
C ILE A 82 -10.67 -14.98 36.98
N ILE A 83 -10.75 -14.58 35.70
CA ILE A 83 -11.80 -15.03 34.78
C ILE A 83 -11.77 -16.55 34.63
N ALA A 84 -10.58 -17.15 34.42
CA ALA A 84 -10.44 -18.59 34.30
C ALA A 84 -10.93 -19.35 35.55
N ASN A 85 -10.65 -18.83 36.75
CA ASN A 85 -11.16 -19.43 37.99
C ASN A 85 -12.69 -19.37 38.08
N ILE A 86 -13.29 -18.23 37.72
CA ILE A 86 -14.75 -18.08 37.70
C ILE A 86 -15.38 -19.05 36.69
N ASP A 87 -14.80 -19.12 35.49
CA ASP A 87 -15.27 -19.98 34.40
C ASP A 87 -15.32 -21.46 34.82
N VAL A 88 -14.29 -21.92 35.54
CA VAL A 88 -14.25 -23.25 36.14
C VAL A 88 -15.41 -23.44 37.12
N PHE A 89 -15.61 -22.51 38.07
CA PHE A 89 -16.68 -22.64 39.07
C PHE A 89 -18.09 -22.58 38.47
N THR A 90 -18.29 -21.85 37.37
CA THR A 90 -19.60 -21.76 36.71
C THR A 90 -19.89 -22.91 35.75
N SER A 91 -18.87 -23.70 35.39
CA SER A 91 -18.99 -24.83 34.48
C SER A 91 -19.10 -26.19 35.21
N PHE A 92 -18.82 -26.23 36.51
CA PHE A 92 -19.08 -27.36 37.39
C PHE A 92 -20.54 -27.37 37.88
#